data_AF-A0A5C6UVX0-F1
#
_entry.id   AF-A0A5C6UVX0-F1
#
_cell.length_a   1.000
_cell.length_b   1.000
_cell.length_c   1.000
_cell.angle_alpha   90.00
_cell.angle_beta   90.00
_cell.angle_gamma   90.00
#
_symmetry.space_group_name_H-M   'P 1'
#
loop_
_entity.id
_entity.type
_entity.pdbx_description
1 polymer ?
#
loop_
_entity_poly.entity_id
_entity_poly.type
_entity_poly.pdbx_seq_one_letter_code
_entity_poly.pdbx_strand_id
1 'polypeptide(L)'
;MVKVFRAGRWIGYAAMVGVLGCASQPVAPRGQRAQEVQAPADPQACSGNLVPPTGYHQETAFVPLSVSNARQQAAEDARMRLRDRLCQGYRCEQIAEHVTVWRTTHDGRQACVMAVASREKVAAVYAEPTRELEAGLARMASTIGGALGEFEGDEGGEANSVALDTINDSGVNGGPRAEWLHDQILAALSYSGVSTRKLPGRWSGLGLPPSTGAVVRGTIRQIPGQEAMLEASFRLERGDEIRGIGSVRFPQAIAPMIDPQTHMPPLPEGNGKVALHMDARPGGALCEGQQTELWLETAEPLHVRVINLYGNGEGGLMVYSSGEERLPPHHPVSLGEFKAVRASEVPVERFLVVAAPTMEALGRFASLETTCRLPATMASALNGGQQVPRASMPWAMGMDYRLMSGEACEDVAAPPAQDLSMLEGLPSCW
;
A
#
# COMPACT_ATOMS: atom_id res chain seq x y z
N MET A 1 1.84 -67.12 -34.60
CA MET A 1 1.84 -66.75 -36.03
C MET A 1 3.10 -65.94 -36.28
N VAL A 2 4.15 -66.51 -36.90
CA VAL A 2 4.47 -66.39 -38.35
C VAL A 2 4.77 -64.92 -38.68
N LYS A 3 5.92 -64.43 -39.15
CA LYS A 3 7.17 -64.94 -39.78
C LYS A 3 8.14 -63.71 -39.82
N VAL A 4 9.44 -63.78 -39.48
CA VAL A 4 10.63 -64.16 -40.30
C VAL A 4 11.36 -63.00 -41.03
N PHE A 5 12.65 -62.83 -40.64
CA PHE A 5 13.87 -62.42 -41.40
C PHE A 5 14.00 -60.94 -41.89
N ARG A 6 15.19 -60.33 -42.01
CA ARG A 6 16.49 -60.86 -42.47
C ARG A 6 17.68 -59.98 -42.06
N ALA A 7 18.80 -60.64 -41.79
CA ALA A 7 20.13 -60.07 -41.56
C ALA A 7 20.85 -59.68 -42.87
N GLY A 8 21.83 -58.78 -42.77
CA GLY A 8 22.81 -58.48 -43.81
C GLY A 8 24.19 -58.23 -43.22
N ARG A 9 25.04 -59.27 -43.25
CA ARG A 9 26.49 -59.24 -43.01
C ARG A 9 27.20 -58.87 -44.31
N TRP A 10 28.25 -58.05 -44.25
CA TRP A 10 29.38 -58.12 -45.20
C TRP A 10 30.72 -57.94 -44.46
N ILE A 11 31.66 -58.79 -44.82
CA ILE A 11 33.03 -58.97 -44.32
C ILE A 11 33.99 -58.59 -45.45
N GLY A 12 35.17 -58.11 -45.10
CA GLY A 12 36.40 -58.18 -45.90
C GLY A 12 36.96 -56.81 -46.28
N TYR A 13 38.26 -56.54 -46.34
CA TYR A 13 39.47 -57.32 -46.08
C TYR A 13 40.61 -56.33 -45.79
N ALA A 14 41.64 -56.79 -45.08
CA ALA A 14 42.87 -56.07 -44.78
C ALA A 14 43.80 -55.93 -46.01
N ALA A 15 44.60 -54.86 -46.04
CA ALA A 15 45.91 -54.83 -46.69
C ALA A 15 46.84 -53.82 -45.99
N MET A 16 47.87 -54.35 -45.32
CA MET A 16 49.08 -53.64 -44.93
C MET A 16 50.07 -53.64 -46.10
N VAL A 17 50.70 -52.50 -46.39
CA VAL A 17 52.12 -52.41 -46.79
C VAL A 17 52.64 -51.05 -46.32
N GLY A 18 53.73 -51.07 -45.54
CA GLY A 18 54.45 -49.88 -45.11
C GLY A 18 55.63 -49.54 -46.03
N VAL A 19 56.09 -48.29 -45.97
CA VAL A 19 57.45 -47.88 -46.34
C VAL A 19 57.91 -46.78 -45.36
N LEU A 20 59.12 -46.97 -44.84
CA LEU A 20 59.89 -46.08 -43.98
C LEU A 20 60.38 -44.82 -44.74
N GLY A 21 60.39 -43.67 -44.07
CA GLY A 21 61.08 -42.47 -44.54
C GLY A 21 61.34 -41.48 -43.40
N CYS A 22 62.62 -41.20 -43.13
CA CYS A 22 63.10 -40.40 -42.02
C CYS A 22 62.83 -38.88 -42.16
N ALA A 23 62.51 -38.28 -41.00
CA ALA A 23 62.91 -36.96 -40.50
C ALA A 23 62.85 -35.72 -41.42
N SER A 24 61.89 -34.83 -41.13
CA SER A 24 62.11 -33.38 -40.99
C SER A 24 60.99 -32.79 -40.12
N GLN A 25 61.33 -32.07 -39.05
CA GLN A 25 60.36 -31.36 -38.21
C GLN A 25 59.69 -30.21 -38.97
N PRO A 26 58.40 -29.94 -38.74
CA PRO A 26 57.92 -28.57 -38.77
C PRO A 26 57.10 -28.22 -37.52
N VAL A 27 57.59 -27.19 -36.83
CA VAL A 27 56.83 -26.07 -36.24
C VAL A 27 55.49 -26.41 -35.57
N ALA A 28 55.47 -26.30 -34.23
CA ALA A 28 54.26 -26.31 -33.43
C ALA A 28 53.20 -25.33 -33.99
N PRO A 29 51.94 -25.75 -34.19
CA PRO A 29 50.88 -24.80 -34.46
C PRO A 29 50.67 -23.95 -33.22
N ARG A 30 50.91 -22.63 -33.38
CA ARG A 30 50.41 -21.60 -32.45
C ARG A 30 48.95 -21.92 -32.16
N GLY A 31 48.60 -22.03 -30.88
CA GLY A 31 47.25 -22.27 -30.44
C GLY A 31 46.29 -21.31 -31.13
N GLN A 32 45.38 -21.87 -31.93
CA GLN A 32 44.15 -21.17 -32.27
C GLN A 32 43.45 -20.93 -30.94
N ARG A 33 43.43 -19.68 -30.47
CA ARG A 33 42.36 -19.23 -29.59
C ARG A 33 41.08 -19.59 -30.33
N ALA A 34 40.32 -20.54 -29.80
CA ALA A 34 38.96 -20.76 -30.23
C ALA A 34 38.26 -19.41 -30.16
N GLN A 35 38.03 -18.82 -31.34
CA GLN A 35 37.18 -17.66 -31.45
C GLN A 35 35.79 -18.21 -31.15
N GLU A 36 35.33 -17.97 -29.93
CA GLU A 36 33.95 -18.24 -29.53
C GLU A 36 33.07 -17.51 -30.55
N VAL A 37 32.51 -18.27 -31.48
CA VAL A 37 31.56 -17.76 -32.47
C VAL A 37 30.35 -17.33 -31.67
N GLN A 38 30.22 -16.02 -31.44
CA GLN A 38 29.04 -15.44 -30.83
C GLN A 38 27.85 -15.80 -31.73
N ALA A 39 26.95 -16.63 -31.18
CA ALA A 39 25.68 -16.92 -31.83
C ALA A 39 24.98 -15.58 -32.19
N PRO A 40 24.29 -15.51 -33.34
CA PRO A 40 23.53 -14.32 -33.69
C PRO A 40 22.56 -13.98 -32.56
N ALA A 41 22.43 -12.69 -32.27
CA ALA A 41 21.55 -12.23 -31.21
C ALA A 41 20.12 -12.71 -31.50
N ASP A 42 19.51 -13.40 -30.54
CA ASP A 42 18.11 -13.81 -30.61
C ASP A 42 17.25 -12.58 -30.26
N PRO A 43 16.47 -12.03 -31.21
CA PRO A 43 15.66 -10.83 -30.98
C PRO A 43 14.57 -11.03 -29.91
N GLN A 44 14.30 -12.26 -29.46
CA GLN A 44 13.39 -12.57 -28.35
C GLN A 44 14.11 -12.92 -27.03
N ALA A 45 15.44 -12.88 -26.99
CA ALA A 45 16.19 -13.33 -25.82
C ALA A 45 15.85 -12.55 -24.55
N CYS A 46 15.46 -11.29 -24.70
CA CYS A 46 15.08 -10.38 -23.62
C CYS A 46 13.58 -10.38 -23.27
N SER A 47 12.70 -11.01 -24.07
CA SER A 47 11.24 -10.87 -23.97
C SER A 47 10.48 -12.14 -23.57
N GLY A 48 11.18 -13.22 -23.16
CA GLY A 48 10.49 -14.44 -22.69
C GLY A 48 11.38 -15.56 -22.14
N ASN A 49 12.69 -15.53 -22.36
CA ASN A 49 13.62 -16.58 -21.92
C ASN A 49 14.20 -16.34 -20.51
N LEU A 50 13.78 -15.28 -19.84
CA LEU A 50 14.21 -14.89 -18.51
C LEU A 50 13.14 -15.33 -17.50
N VAL A 51 13.12 -16.63 -17.17
CA VAL A 51 12.25 -17.20 -16.14
C VAL A 51 13.11 -17.74 -15.00
N PRO A 52 12.86 -17.35 -13.75
CA PRO A 52 13.61 -17.84 -12.60
C PRO A 52 13.02 -19.19 -12.15
N PRO A 53 13.78 -19.99 -11.40
CA PRO A 53 13.21 -21.11 -10.66
C PRO A 53 12.17 -20.64 -9.65
N THR A 54 11.23 -21.51 -9.30
CA THR A 54 10.26 -21.26 -8.24
C THR A 54 10.96 -21.02 -6.90
N GLY A 55 10.39 -20.16 -6.05
CA GLY A 55 10.96 -19.85 -4.74
C GLY A 55 11.97 -18.70 -4.71
N TYR A 56 12.08 -17.92 -5.80
CA TYR A 56 12.97 -16.76 -5.86
C TYR A 56 12.17 -15.45 -5.99
N HIS A 57 12.74 -14.38 -5.45
CA HIS A 57 12.48 -13.02 -5.90
C HIS A 57 13.36 -12.75 -7.12
N GLN A 58 12.86 -11.96 -8.07
CA GLN A 58 13.57 -11.67 -9.31
C GLN A 58 13.39 -10.23 -9.75
N GLU A 59 14.41 -9.68 -10.40
CA GLU A 59 14.37 -8.37 -11.05
C GLU A 59 15.14 -8.45 -12.37
N THR A 60 14.64 -7.80 -13.41
CA THR A 60 15.32 -7.74 -14.71
C THR A 60 15.63 -6.29 -15.07
N ALA A 61 16.87 -6.03 -15.48
CA ALA A 61 17.26 -4.74 -16.02
C ALA A 61 17.69 -4.86 -17.49
N PHE A 62 17.43 -3.78 -18.22
CA PHE A 62 17.64 -3.67 -19.65
C PHE A 62 18.52 -2.44 -19.91
N VAL A 63 19.63 -2.62 -20.62
CA VAL A 63 20.56 -1.53 -20.95
C VAL A 63 20.88 -1.58 -22.44
N PRO A 64 20.69 -0.48 -23.21
CA PRO A 64 21.04 -0.44 -24.62
C PRO A 64 22.52 -0.81 -24.87
N LEU A 65 22.79 -1.59 -25.91
CA LEU A 65 24.16 -1.99 -26.27
C LEU A 65 25.02 -0.81 -26.75
N SER A 66 24.41 0.35 -26.99
CA SER A 66 25.12 1.61 -27.24
C SER A 66 25.85 2.15 -26.00
N VAL A 67 25.52 1.65 -24.81
CA VAL A 67 26.20 2.02 -23.55
C VAL A 67 27.45 1.15 -23.36
N SER A 68 28.58 1.77 -23.01
CA SER A 68 29.81 1.02 -22.69
C SER A 68 29.57 0.08 -21.51
N ASN A 69 30.00 -1.18 -21.63
CA ASN A 69 29.78 -2.23 -20.63
C ASN A 69 28.29 -2.50 -20.31
N ALA A 70 27.39 -2.35 -21.29
CA ALA A 70 25.94 -2.54 -21.12
C ALA A 70 25.53 -3.80 -20.31
N ARG A 71 26.22 -4.93 -20.48
CA ARG A 71 25.96 -6.16 -19.70
C ARG A 71 26.28 -6.01 -18.21
N GLN A 72 27.41 -5.37 -17.89
CA GLN A 72 27.81 -5.16 -16.51
C GLN A 72 26.89 -4.14 -15.85
N GLN A 73 26.55 -3.06 -16.55
CA GLN A 73 25.60 -2.08 -16.03
C GLN A 73 24.21 -2.69 -15.83
N ALA A 74 23.71 -3.50 -16.77
CA ALA A 74 22.45 -4.22 -16.58
C ALA A 74 22.50 -5.15 -15.35
N ALA A 75 23.63 -5.81 -15.11
CA ALA A 75 23.80 -6.65 -13.91
C ALA A 75 23.79 -5.83 -12.62
N GLU A 76 24.49 -4.69 -12.59
CA GLU A 76 24.51 -3.78 -11.44
C GLU A 76 23.12 -3.19 -11.17
N ASP A 77 22.43 -2.71 -12.21
CA ASP A 77 21.06 -2.20 -12.14
C ASP A 77 20.07 -3.27 -11.62
N ALA A 78 20.11 -4.48 -12.17
CA ALA A 78 19.20 -5.56 -11.74
C ALA A 78 19.44 -5.95 -10.29
N ARG A 79 20.71 -6.07 -9.86
CA ARG A 79 21.06 -6.39 -8.47
C ARG A 79 20.65 -5.26 -7.53
N MET A 80 20.94 -4.02 -7.89
CA MET A 80 20.60 -2.84 -7.09
C MET A 80 19.09 -2.71 -6.91
N ARG A 81 18.31 -2.77 -8.00
CA ARG A 81 16.85 -2.69 -7.95
C ARG A 81 16.23 -3.84 -7.15
N LEU A 82 16.74 -5.07 -7.30
CA LEU A 82 16.27 -6.21 -6.50
C LEU A 82 16.58 -6.00 -5.01
N ARG A 83 17.82 -5.62 -4.69
CA ARG A 83 18.23 -5.33 -3.30
C ARG A 83 17.34 -4.26 -2.70
N ASP A 84 17.19 -3.13 -3.37
CA ASP A 84 16.46 -1.96 -2.87
C ASP A 84 14.97 -2.28 -2.68
N ARG A 85 14.37 -3.04 -3.60
CA ARG A 85 12.97 -3.50 -3.45
C ARG A 85 12.77 -4.44 -2.28
N LEU A 86 13.71 -5.35 -2.04
CA LEU A 86 13.60 -6.31 -0.93
C LEU A 86 13.92 -5.67 0.42
N CYS A 87 14.98 -4.87 0.49
CA CYS A 87 15.45 -4.30 1.74
C CYS A 87 14.67 -3.07 2.19
N GLN A 88 14.13 -2.26 1.26
CA GLN A 88 13.43 -1.01 1.56
C GLN A 88 14.16 -0.12 2.57
N GLY A 89 15.50 -0.07 2.50
CA GLY A 89 16.34 0.69 3.43
C GLY A 89 16.71 -0.02 4.74
N TYR A 90 16.28 -1.27 4.95
CA TYR A 90 16.58 -2.08 6.14
C TYR A 90 17.41 -3.33 5.81
N ARG A 91 18.58 -3.45 6.44
CA ARG A 91 19.58 -4.51 6.28
C ARG A 91 19.96 -4.76 4.82
N CYS A 92 20.06 -3.68 4.02
CA CYS A 92 20.31 -3.78 2.58
C CYS A 92 21.61 -4.50 2.23
N GLU A 93 22.66 -4.40 3.06
CA GLU A 93 23.91 -5.13 2.85
C GLU A 93 23.74 -6.64 3.03
N GLN A 94 23.00 -7.09 4.06
CA GLN A 94 22.72 -8.51 4.26
C GLN A 94 21.86 -9.08 3.12
N ILE A 95 20.90 -8.31 2.63
CA ILE A 95 20.12 -8.68 1.45
C ILE A 95 21.00 -8.74 0.20
N ALA A 96 21.95 -7.80 0.04
CA ALA A 96 22.86 -7.78 -1.11
C ALA A 96 23.71 -9.05 -1.23
N GLU A 97 24.09 -9.67 -0.09
CA GLU A 97 24.80 -10.96 -0.05
C GLU A 97 23.98 -12.12 -0.62
N HIS A 98 22.65 -11.99 -0.64
CA HIS A 98 21.73 -13.00 -1.17
C HIS A 98 21.30 -12.74 -2.62
N VAL A 99 21.64 -11.57 -3.18
CA VAL A 99 21.31 -11.18 -4.55
C VAL A 99 22.42 -11.60 -5.52
N THR A 100 22.06 -12.47 -6.46
CA THR A 100 22.98 -13.02 -7.47
C THR A 100 22.45 -12.84 -8.88
N VAL A 101 23.33 -12.77 -9.87
CA VAL A 101 22.94 -12.77 -11.29
C VAL A 101 22.55 -14.19 -11.68
N TRP A 102 21.32 -14.36 -12.16
CA TRP A 102 20.82 -15.65 -12.64
C TRP A 102 21.16 -15.88 -14.10
N ARG A 103 20.79 -14.93 -14.97
CA ARG A 103 20.97 -15.06 -16.42
C ARG A 103 21.27 -13.69 -17.04
N THR A 104 22.20 -13.71 -17.99
CA THR A 104 22.57 -12.56 -18.81
C THR A 104 22.37 -12.91 -20.28
N THR A 105 21.73 -12.02 -21.03
CA THR A 105 21.43 -12.19 -22.46
C THR A 105 21.47 -10.86 -23.21
N HIS A 106 21.30 -10.88 -24.53
CA HIS A 106 21.09 -9.67 -25.35
C HIS A 106 20.28 -10.01 -26.60
N ASP A 107 19.49 -9.05 -27.09
CA ASP A 107 18.64 -9.18 -28.29
C ASP A 107 19.22 -8.46 -29.52
N GLY A 108 20.47 -7.99 -29.42
CA GLY A 108 21.15 -7.25 -30.48
C GLY A 108 20.91 -5.74 -30.44
N ARG A 109 19.99 -5.27 -29.57
CA ARG A 109 19.75 -3.84 -29.29
C ARG A 109 20.08 -3.48 -27.85
N GLN A 110 19.83 -4.39 -26.92
CA GLN A 110 20.02 -4.20 -25.48
C GLN A 110 20.59 -5.47 -24.83
N ALA A 111 21.35 -5.28 -23.75
CA ALA A 111 21.70 -6.31 -22.79
C ALA A 111 20.60 -6.42 -21.73
N CYS A 112 20.29 -7.65 -21.33
CA CYS A 112 19.21 -7.94 -20.40
C CYS A 112 19.75 -8.91 -19.35
N VAL A 113 19.65 -8.52 -18.08
CA VAL A 113 20.18 -9.30 -16.96
C VAL A 113 19.09 -9.49 -15.91
N MET A 114 18.90 -10.73 -15.48
CA MET A 114 18.07 -11.07 -14.35
C MET A 114 18.93 -11.29 -13.11
N ALA A 115 18.60 -10.59 -12.03
CA ALA A 115 19.06 -10.89 -10.69
C ALA A 115 17.99 -11.66 -9.91
N VAL A 116 18.41 -12.55 -9.02
CA VAL A 116 17.54 -13.34 -8.16
C VAL A 116 18.03 -13.38 -6.72
N ALA A 117 17.10 -13.55 -5.79
CA ALA A 117 17.35 -13.83 -4.37
C ALA A 117 16.40 -14.92 -3.88
N SER A 118 16.89 -15.87 -3.09
CA SER A 118 16.05 -16.94 -2.52
C SER A 118 15.04 -16.34 -1.53
N ARG A 119 13.74 -16.68 -1.67
CA ARG A 119 12.68 -16.24 -0.75
C ARG A 119 12.97 -16.69 0.69
N GLU A 120 13.47 -17.91 0.86
CA GLU A 120 13.81 -18.47 2.18
C GLU A 120 14.93 -17.68 2.85
N LYS A 121 16.00 -17.37 2.11
CA LYS A 121 17.13 -16.60 2.65
C LYS A 121 16.71 -15.17 3.02
N VAL A 122 15.91 -14.53 2.17
CA VAL A 122 15.34 -13.21 2.47
C VAL A 122 14.44 -13.26 3.70
N ALA A 123 13.57 -14.27 3.82
CA ALA A 123 12.72 -14.46 4.99
C ALA A 123 13.53 -14.68 6.27
N ALA A 124 14.66 -15.40 6.21
CA ALA A 124 15.54 -15.60 7.36
C ALA A 124 16.14 -14.29 7.90
N VAL A 125 16.47 -13.32 7.03
CA VAL A 125 16.95 -11.98 7.45
C VAL A 125 15.89 -11.24 8.27
N TYR A 126 14.61 -11.49 8.00
CA TYR A 126 13.47 -10.82 8.62
C TYR A 126 12.76 -11.62 9.71
N ALA A 127 13.20 -12.85 9.99
CA ALA A 127 12.53 -13.76 10.92
C ALA A 127 12.47 -13.19 12.35
N GLU A 128 13.58 -12.61 12.83
CA GLU A 128 13.64 -12.00 14.16
C GLU A 128 12.77 -10.73 14.26
N PRO A 129 12.88 -9.73 13.37
CA PRO A 129 11.98 -8.58 13.37
C PRO A 129 10.49 -8.94 13.28
N THR A 130 10.15 -9.97 12.51
CA THR A 130 8.76 -10.47 12.40
C THR A 130 8.27 -11.01 13.73
N ARG A 131 9.08 -11.83 14.41
CA ARG A 131 8.75 -12.33 15.76
C ARG A 131 8.62 -11.22 16.81
N GLU A 132 9.44 -10.17 16.71
CA GLU A 132 9.35 -9.03 17.63
C GLU A 132 8.05 -8.25 17.43
N LEU A 133 7.63 -8.05 16.18
CA LEU A 133 6.33 -7.46 15.86
C LEU A 133 5.18 -8.30 16.44
N GLU A 134 5.16 -9.61 16.16
CA GLU A 134 4.13 -10.53 16.66
C GLU A 134 4.05 -10.50 18.20
N ALA A 135 5.19 -10.55 18.88
CA ALA A 135 5.25 -10.46 20.34
C ALA A 135 4.76 -9.09 20.85
N GLY A 136 5.05 -8.01 20.12
CA GLY A 136 4.55 -6.67 20.42
C GLY A 136 3.04 -6.57 20.32
N LEU A 137 2.46 -7.10 19.23
CA LEU A 137 1.03 -7.13 19.01
C LEU A 137 0.30 -8.02 20.03
N ALA A 138 0.89 -9.15 20.42
CA ALA A 138 0.34 -9.99 21.48
C ALA A 138 0.30 -9.28 22.85
N ARG A 139 1.34 -8.50 23.18
CA ARG A 139 1.34 -7.66 24.39
C ARG A 139 0.26 -6.58 24.32
N MET A 140 0.13 -5.91 23.18
CA MET A 140 -0.93 -4.92 22.97
C MET A 140 -2.33 -5.54 23.12
N ALA A 141 -2.58 -6.71 22.52
CA ALA A 141 -3.85 -7.43 22.65
C ALA A 141 -4.16 -7.80 24.11
N SER A 142 -3.13 -8.14 24.89
CA SER A 142 -3.25 -8.37 26.34
C SER A 142 -3.58 -7.10 27.10
N THR A 143 -2.97 -5.96 26.74
CA THR A 143 -3.30 -4.64 27.31
C THR A 143 -4.74 -4.24 27.02
N ILE A 144 -5.24 -4.49 25.80
CA ILE A 144 -6.65 -4.26 25.44
C ILE A 144 -7.55 -5.12 26.32
N GLY A 145 -7.28 -6.42 26.42
CA GLY A 145 -8.07 -7.32 27.27
C GLY A 145 -8.11 -6.90 28.73
N GLY A 146 -6.96 -6.50 29.30
CA GLY A 146 -6.90 -5.96 30.66
C GLY A 146 -7.68 -4.65 30.81
N ALA A 147 -7.58 -3.74 29.85
CA ALA A 147 -8.32 -2.47 29.87
C ALA A 147 -9.84 -2.65 29.73
N LEU A 148 -10.30 -3.72 29.07
CA LEU A 148 -11.72 -4.07 29.04
C LEU A 148 -12.17 -4.70 30.37
N GLY A 149 -11.36 -5.62 30.93
CA GLY A 149 -11.66 -6.32 32.19
C GLY A 149 -11.63 -5.45 33.45
N GLU A 150 -10.85 -4.36 33.48
CA GLU A 150 -10.85 -3.38 34.59
C GLU A 150 -12.23 -2.76 34.88
N PHE A 151 -13.18 -2.90 33.95
CA PHE A 151 -14.48 -2.22 33.99
C PHE A 151 -15.68 -3.15 33.80
N GLU A 152 -15.50 -4.47 33.95
CA GLU A 152 -16.61 -5.41 34.13
C GLU A 152 -17.29 -5.14 35.48
N GLY A 153 -18.17 -4.12 35.53
CA GLY A 153 -19.22 -3.99 36.52
C GLY A 153 -20.57 -4.34 35.89
N ASP A 154 -21.39 -5.14 36.58
CA ASP A 154 -22.80 -5.60 36.43
C ASP A 154 -23.52 -5.66 35.04
N GLU A 155 -23.03 -5.07 33.96
CA GLU A 155 -23.64 -5.00 32.63
C GLU A 155 -22.93 -5.91 31.60
N GLY A 156 -22.88 -7.22 31.86
CA GLY A 156 -22.85 -8.28 30.84
C GLY A 156 -21.73 -8.30 29.76
N GLY A 157 -21.73 -9.37 28.95
CA GLY A 157 -20.68 -9.67 27.96
C GLY A 157 -20.53 -8.71 26.77
N GLU A 158 -21.27 -7.61 26.71
CA GLU A 158 -21.11 -6.56 25.70
C GLU A 158 -19.92 -5.63 26.01
N ALA A 159 -19.47 -5.58 27.27
CA ALA A 159 -18.32 -4.79 27.70
C ALA A 159 -16.95 -5.32 27.22
N ASN A 160 -16.87 -6.59 26.79
CA ASN A 160 -15.62 -7.26 26.38
C ASN A 160 -15.41 -7.37 24.87
N SER A 161 -16.02 -6.47 24.09
CA SER A 161 -15.88 -6.44 22.65
C SER A 161 -15.13 -5.21 22.15
N VAL A 162 -14.33 -5.40 21.11
CA VAL A 162 -13.57 -4.33 20.45
C VAL A 162 -13.86 -4.32 18.96
N ALA A 163 -14.01 -3.13 18.38
CA ALA A 163 -13.96 -2.96 16.93
C ALA A 163 -12.63 -2.33 16.53
N LEU A 164 -12.04 -2.80 15.43
CA LEU A 164 -10.91 -2.12 14.79
C LEU A 164 -11.48 -1.15 13.76
N ASP A 165 -11.04 0.11 13.84
CA ASP A 165 -11.36 1.14 12.85
C ASP A 165 -10.13 1.42 11.98
N THR A 166 -10.02 2.62 11.44
CA THR A 166 -8.96 3.02 10.53
C THR A 166 -7.57 2.99 11.17
N ILE A 167 -6.60 2.63 10.34
CA ILE A 167 -5.18 2.76 10.63
C ILE A 167 -4.64 3.84 9.69
N ASN A 168 -4.21 4.97 10.27
CA ASN A 168 -3.60 6.05 9.52
C ASN A 168 -2.15 5.71 9.19
N ASP A 169 -1.79 5.69 7.91
CA ASP A 169 -0.47 5.30 7.45
C ASP A 169 0.17 6.37 6.58
N SER A 170 1.19 7.03 7.14
CA SER A 170 1.87 8.16 6.51
C SER A 170 0.92 9.32 6.19
N GLY A 171 -0.01 9.63 7.11
CA GLY A 171 -0.94 10.75 6.98
C GLY A 171 -2.20 10.45 6.18
N VAL A 172 -2.40 9.21 5.71
CA VAL A 172 -3.60 8.78 4.98
C VAL A 172 -4.14 7.47 5.55
N ASN A 173 -5.45 7.36 5.79
CA ASN A 173 -6.03 6.10 6.28
C ASN A 173 -6.00 4.99 5.22
N GLY A 174 -5.75 3.78 5.70
CA GLY A 174 -5.77 2.59 4.86
C GLY A 174 -4.55 2.41 3.96
N GLY A 175 -4.69 1.45 3.06
CA GLY A 175 -3.64 1.03 2.13
C GLY A 175 -3.08 -0.34 2.46
N PRO A 176 -2.24 -0.91 1.58
CA PRO A 176 -1.76 -2.29 1.71
C PRO A 176 -1.12 -2.59 3.07
N ARG A 177 -0.34 -1.66 3.63
CA ARG A 177 0.32 -1.82 4.93
C ARG A 177 -0.64 -1.69 6.11
N ALA A 178 -1.63 -0.80 6.02
CA ALA A 178 -2.67 -0.66 7.05
C ALA A 178 -3.56 -1.90 7.13
N GLU A 179 -4.02 -2.42 5.98
CA GLU A 179 -4.84 -3.65 5.90
C GLU A 179 -4.04 -4.87 6.41
N TRP A 180 -2.77 -5.00 6.00
CA TRP A 180 -1.88 -6.03 6.53
C TRP A 180 -1.74 -5.94 8.05
N LEU A 181 -1.51 -4.75 8.60
CA LEU A 181 -1.35 -4.56 10.04
C LEU A 181 -2.67 -4.82 10.79
N HIS A 182 -3.79 -4.42 10.22
CA HIS A 182 -5.13 -4.74 10.73
C HIS A 182 -5.31 -6.26 10.90
N ASP A 183 -4.94 -7.05 9.88
CA ASP A 183 -5.01 -8.51 9.96
C ASP A 183 -4.08 -9.10 11.03
N GLN A 184 -2.87 -8.54 11.19
CA GLN A 184 -1.96 -8.95 12.27
C GLN A 184 -2.56 -8.66 13.66
N ILE A 185 -3.25 -7.53 13.82
CA ILE A 185 -3.92 -7.15 15.09
C ILE A 185 -5.09 -8.09 15.36
N LEU A 186 -5.92 -8.39 14.34
CA LEU A 186 -7.01 -9.36 14.48
C LEU A 186 -6.49 -10.73 14.90
N ALA A 187 -5.41 -11.20 14.30
CA ALA A 187 -4.75 -12.44 14.69
C ALA A 187 -4.32 -12.38 16.16
N ALA A 188 -3.63 -11.31 16.59
CA ALA A 188 -3.20 -11.16 17.98
C ALA A 188 -4.36 -11.11 18.99
N LEU A 189 -5.46 -10.41 18.66
CA LEU A 189 -6.66 -10.33 19.49
C LEU A 189 -7.39 -11.67 19.60
N SER A 190 -7.40 -12.47 18.54
CA SER A 190 -8.02 -13.80 18.57
C SER A 190 -7.37 -14.74 19.57
N TYR A 191 -6.07 -14.58 19.84
CA TYR A 191 -5.34 -15.36 20.84
C TYR A 191 -5.46 -14.82 22.27
N SER A 192 -5.91 -13.56 22.46
CA SER A 192 -6.06 -12.96 23.79
C SER A 192 -7.45 -13.14 24.42
N GLY A 193 -8.38 -13.81 23.71
CA GLY A 193 -9.75 -14.02 24.18
C GLY A 193 -10.64 -12.78 24.11
N VAL A 194 -10.16 -11.68 23.51
CA VAL A 194 -10.93 -10.46 23.27
C VAL A 194 -11.86 -10.68 22.07
N SER A 195 -13.15 -10.40 22.23
CA SER A 195 -14.11 -10.52 21.13
C SER A 195 -13.95 -9.37 20.16
N THR A 196 -13.68 -9.65 18.88
CA THR A 196 -13.67 -8.63 17.85
C THR A 196 -15.06 -8.47 17.21
N ARG A 197 -15.44 -7.24 16.90
CA ARG A 197 -16.69 -6.89 16.20
C ARG A 197 -16.36 -6.12 14.93
N LYS A 198 -17.14 -6.37 13.88
CA LYS A 198 -17.11 -5.53 12.68
C LYS A 198 -17.83 -4.22 13.00
N LEU A 199 -17.30 -3.11 12.52
CA LEU A 199 -18.02 -1.83 12.57
C LEU A 199 -19.36 -1.95 11.83
N PRO A 200 -20.47 -1.46 12.42
CA PRO A 200 -21.75 -1.48 11.78
C PRO A 200 -21.75 -0.47 10.63
N GLY A 201 -22.36 -0.86 9.50
CA GLY A 201 -22.65 0.11 8.46
C GLY A 201 -23.50 1.24 9.03
N ARG A 202 -23.26 2.48 8.61
CA ARG A 202 -23.92 3.72 9.08
C ARG A 202 -23.45 4.29 10.42
N TRP A 203 -22.37 3.79 10.99
CA TRP A 203 -21.73 4.48 12.11
C TRP A 203 -21.02 5.73 11.59
N SER A 204 -21.24 6.87 12.24
CA SER A 204 -20.66 8.17 11.85
C SER A 204 -19.21 8.35 12.28
N GLY A 205 -18.69 7.44 13.11
CA GLY A 205 -17.42 7.61 13.81
C GLY A 205 -17.54 8.34 15.15
N LEU A 206 -18.71 8.88 15.50
CA LEU A 206 -18.97 9.52 16.79
C LEU A 206 -19.44 8.50 17.82
N GLY A 207 -18.91 8.59 19.05
CA GLY A 207 -19.24 7.68 20.13
C GLY A 207 -18.87 6.22 19.83
N LEU A 208 -19.43 5.30 20.61
CA LEU A 208 -19.21 3.87 20.40
C LEU A 208 -20.25 3.28 19.47
N PRO A 209 -19.84 2.39 18.54
CA PRO A 209 -20.79 1.63 17.75
C PRO A 209 -21.60 0.68 18.66
N PRO A 210 -22.87 0.39 18.32
CA PRO A 210 -23.71 -0.53 19.10
C PRO A 210 -23.02 -1.87 19.41
N SER A 211 -23.24 -2.39 20.63
CA SER A 211 -22.70 -3.67 21.12
C SER A 211 -21.16 -3.79 21.07
N THR A 212 -20.47 -2.65 21.06
CA THR A 212 -19.00 -2.56 21.10
C THR A 212 -18.55 -1.85 22.37
N GLY A 213 -17.70 -2.52 23.16
CA GLY A 213 -17.15 -1.94 24.39
C GLY A 213 -16.08 -0.87 24.14
N ALA A 214 -15.31 -1.00 23.06
CA ALA A 214 -14.30 0.00 22.66
C ALA A 214 -13.94 -0.06 21.17
N VAL A 215 -13.38 1.04 20.64
CA VAL A 215 -12.84 1.12 19.29
C VAL A 215 -11.32 1.28 19.35
N VAL A 216 -10.57 0.53 18.54
CA VAL A 216 -9.13 0.69 18.40
C VAL A 216 -8.82 1.41 17.09
N ARG A 217 -8.00 2.47 17.19
CA ARG A 217 -7.45 3.20 16.04
C ARG A 217 -5.93 3.15 16.05
N GLY A 218 -5.34 3.05 14.87
CA GLY A 218 -3.89 2.95 14.69
C GLY A 218 -3.29 4.13 13.95
N THR A 219 -2.01 4.38 14.17
CA THR A 219 -1.21 5.29 13.34
C THR A 219 0.17 4.71 13.11
N ILE A 220 0.59 4.62 11.86
CA ILE A 220 1.91 4.17 11.42
C ILE A 220 2.72 5.40 11.01
N ARG A 221 3.91 5.54 11.60
CA ARG A 221 4.85 6.61 11.28
C ARG A 221 6.25 6.07 11.05
N GLN A 222 6.98 6.70 10.15
CA GLN A 222 8.41 6.46 10.00
C GLN A 222 9.16 7.08 11.19
N ILE A 223 10.12 6.36 11.74
CA ILE A 223 10.97 6.85 12.84
C ILE A 223 12.15 7.61 12.24
N PRO A 224 12.27 8.93 12.44
CA PRO A 224 13.38 9.70 11.89
C PRO A 224 14.72 9.23 12.47
N GLY A 225 15.73 9.13 11.61
CA GLY A 225 17.10 8.79 12.01
C GLY A 225 17.33 7.31 12.35
N GLN A 226 16.35 6.44 12.12
CA GLN A 226 16.51 4.98 12.23
C GLN A 226 16.44 4.31 10.86
N GLU A 227 17.03 3.12 10.77
CA GLU A 227 17.12 2.31 9.55
C GLU A 227 15.73 1.86 9.08
N ALA A 228 15.07 2.64 8.22
CA ALA A 228 13.74 2.37 7.64
C ALA A 228 12.74 1.70 8.60
N MET A 229 12.76 2.13 9.87
CA MET A 229 11.91 1.59 10.92
C MET A 229 10.59 2.37 10.97
N LEU A 230 9.52 1.63 11.20
CA LEU A 230 8.18 2.15 11.40
C LEU A 230 7.77 1.92 12.85
N GLU A 231 6.97 2.84 13.36
CA GLU A 231 6.27 2.70 14.64
C GLU A 231 4.77 2.74 14.38
N ALA A 232 4.07 1.69 14.76
CA ALA A 232 2.61 1.68 14.83
C ALA A 232 2.19 1.93 16.28
N SER A 233 1.50 3.04 16.52
CA SER A 233 0.91 3.40 17.81
C SER A 233 -0.59 3.19 17.78
N PHE A 234 -1.15 2.76 18.89
CA PHE A 234 -2.58 2.45 18.98
C PHE A 234 -3.23 3.12 20.17
N ARG A 235 -4.47 3.54 19.97
CA ARG A 235 -5.35 4.09 21.01
C ARG A 235 -6.64 3.29 21.07
N LEU A 236 -7.14 3.15 22.28
CA LEU A 236 -8.43 2.57 22.62
C LEU A 236 -9.38 3.72 22.98
N GLU A 237 -10.49 3.81 22.27
CA GLU A 237 -11.54 4.82 22.47
C GLU A 237 -12.75 4.14 23.10
N ARG A 238 -13.24 4.68 24.22
CA ARG A 238 -14.40 4.21 24.95
C ARG A 238 -15.27 5.38 25.37
N GLY A 239 -16.29 5.67 24.58
CA GLY A 239 -17.09 6.88 24.77
C GLY A 239 -16.20 8.11 24.66
N ASP A 240 -16.13 8.92 25.71
CA ASP A 240 -15.28 10.11 25.78
C ASP A 240 -13.84 9.82 26.23
N GLU A 241 -13.53 8.59 26.67
CA GLU A 241 -12.20 8.22 27.14
C GLU A 241 -11.31 7.73 25.99
N ILE A 242 -10.12 8.30 25.89
CA ILE A 242 -9.10 7.88 24.92
C ILE A 242 -7.84 7.46 25.68
N ARG A 243 -7.44 6.19 25.56
CA ARG A 243 -6.27 5.62 26.24
C ARG A 243 -5.28 5.07 25.21
N GLY A 244 -4.00 5.48 25.31
CA GLY A 244 -2.93 4.83 24.56
C GLY A 244 -2.68 3.42 25.10
N ILE A 245 -2.63 2.42 24.21
CA ILE A 245 -2.44 1.00 24.57
C ILE A 245 -1.05 0.45 24.20
N GLY A 246 -0.21 1.29 23.60
CA GLY A 246 1.18 1.01 23.30
C GLY A 246 1.56 1.26 21.85
N SER A 247 2.80 0.95 21.53
CA SER A 247 3.33 0.98 20.17
C SER A 247 4.15 -0.28 19.87
N VAL A 248 4.20 -0.65 18.60
CA VAL A 248 5.06 -1.71 18.07
C VAL A 248 5.96 -1.12 17.00
N ARG A 249 7.20 -1.61 16.92
CA ARG A 249 8.17 -1.20 15.92
C ARG A 249 8.45 -2.35 14.99
N PHE A 250 8.59 -2.04 13.71
CA PHE A 250 8.92 -3.04 12.70
C PHE A 250 9.65 -2.39 11.52
N PRO A 251 10.54 -3.13 10.84
CA PRO A 251 11.15 -2.65 9.61
C PRO A 251 10.11 -2.46 8.51
N GLN A 252 10.27 -1.44 7.67
CA GLN A 252 9.42 -1.27 6.49
C GLN A 252 9.46 -2.47 5.55
N ALA A 253 10.60 -3.18 5.50
CA ALA A 253 10.83 -4.33 4.62
C ALA A 253 9.88 -5.52 4.85
N ILE A 254 9.32 -5.69 6.06
CA ILE A 254 8.45 -6.83 6.38
C ILE A 254 6.97 -6.55 6.10
N ALA A 255 6.63 -5.30 5.77
CA ALA A 255 5.28 -4.86 5.48
C ALA A 255 5.11 -4.56 3.98
N PRO A 256 3.87 -4.59 3.46
CA PRO A 256 3.59 -4.12 2.11
C PRO A 256 4.11 -2.69 1.87
N MET A 257 4.63 -2.46 0.67
CA MET A 257 5.11 -1.14 0.27
C MET A 257 3.93 -0.18 0.08
N ILE A 258 4.15 1.08 0.44
CA ILE A 258 3.21 2.18 0.22
C ILE A 258 3.83 3.09 -0.85
N ASP A 259 3.00 3.56 -1.79
CA ASP A 259 3.42 4.54 -2.78
C ASP A 259 3.76 5.88 -2.09
N PRO A 260 5.02 6.37 -2.18
CA PRO A 260 5.42 7.65 -1.59
C PRO A 260 4.57 8.84 -2.06
N GLN A 261 3.98 8.77 -3.26
CA GLN A 261 3.13 9.84 -3.80
C GLN A 261 1.81 9.98 -3.04
N THR A 262 1.44 8.97 -2.24
CA THR A 262 0.22 8.99 -1.42
C THR A 262 0.44 9.54 -0.01
N HIS A 263 1.62 10.07 0.30
CA HIS A 263 1.84 10.81 1.54
C HIS A 263 1.16 12.17 1.46
N MET A 264 0.29 12.46 2.42
CA MET A 264 -0.48 13.71 2.46
C MET A 264 -0.20 14.50 3.75
N PRO A 265 -0.19 15.85 3.70
CA PRO A 265 -0.18 16.68 4.90
C PRO A 265 -1.38 16.37 5.79
N PRO A 266 -1.25 16.41 7.12
CA PRO A 266 -2.38 16.13 8.01
C PRO A 266 -3.49 17.18 7.84
N LEU A 267 -4.74 16.74 7.84
CA LEU A 267 -5.90 17.60 8.00
C LEU A 267 -6.20 17.82 9.50
N PRO A 268 -7.07 18.77 9.87
CA PRO A 268 -7.51 18.94 11.26
C PRO A 268 -7.99 17.61 11.85
N GLU A 269 -7.45 17.25 13.02
CA GLU A 269 -7.83 15.99 13.68
C GLU A 269 -9.27 16.06 14.20
N GLY A 270 -9.92 14.90 14.30
CA GLY A 270 -11.24 14.78 14.94
C GLY A 270 -11.19 15.28 16.39
N ASN A 271 -12.18 16.10 16.76
CA ASN A 271 -12.26 16.80 18.05
C ASN A 271 -13.38 16.26 18.96
N GLY A 272 -14.03 15.16 18.57
CA GLY A 272 -15.19 14.59 19.28
C GLY A 272 -16.47 15.44 19.18
N LYS A 273 -16.49 16.50 18.37
CA LYS A 273 -17.67 17.34 18.12
C LYS A 273 -18.29 17.13 16.75
N VAL A 274 -17.47 16.72 15.78
CA VAL A 274 -17.90 16.36 14.43
C VAL A 274 -17.21 15.07 14.06
N ALA A 275 -17.96 14.13 13.51
CA ALA A 275 -17.43 12.90 12.95
C ALA A 275 -17.95 12.71 11.52
N LEU A 276 -17.06 12.21 10.66
CA LEU A 276 -17.36 11.85 9.30
C LEU A 276 -16.78 10.46 9.06
N HIS A 277 -17.61 9.51 8.64
CA HIS A 277 -17.17 8.13 8.42
C HIS A 277 -17.77 7.56 7.14
N MET A 278 -16.98 6.72 6.49
CA MET A 278 -17.35 6.00 5.29
C MET A 278 -17.12 4.51 5.55
N ASP A 279 -18.03 3.66 5.09
CA ASP A 279 -17.90 2.21 5.20
C ASP A 279 -16.75 1.71 4.30
N ALA A 280 -15.53 1.76 4.86
CA ALA A 280 -14.29 1.41 4.20
C ALA A 280 -13.90 -0.06 4.46
N ARG A 281 -12.81 -0.49 3.81
CA ARG A 281 -12.21 -1.80 4.03
C ARG A 281 -11.56 -1.93 5.41
N PRO A 282 -11.27 -3.18 5.85
CA PRO A 282 -10.59 -3.43 7.12
C PRO A 282 -9.18 -2.81 7.18
N GLY A 283 -9.05 -1.64 7.82
CA GLY A 283 -7.83 -0.84 7.85
C GLY A 283 -8.02 0.59 7.32
N GLY A 284 -9.14 0.85 6.64
CA GLY A 284 -9.57 2.19 6.23
C GLY A 284 -9.28 2.57 4.78
N ALA A 285 -9.01 1.62 3.89
CA ALA A 285 -8.87 1.91 2.46
C ALA A 285 -10.21 1.77 1.70
N LEU A 286 -10.27 2.34 0.51
CA LEU A 286 -11.36 2.13 -0.44
C LEU A 286 -10.81 1.42 -1.69
N CYS A 287 -11.58 0.50 -2.25
CA CYS A 287 -11.27 -0.01 -3.60
C CYS A 287 -11.70 1.01 -4.66
N GLU A 288 -10.89 1.17 -5.70
CA GLU A 288 -11.31 1.93 -6.89
C GLU A 288 -12.59 1.32 -7.48
N GLY A 289 -13.66 2.12 -7.50
CA GLY A 289 -15.00 1.73 -7.94
C GLY A 289 -15.96 1.32 -6.82
N GLN A 290 -15.50 1.24 -5.57
CA GLN A 290 -16.33 0.84 -4.44
C GLN A 290 -17.46 1.84 -4.24
N GLN A 291 -18.69 1.33 -4.14
CA GLN A 291 -19.85 2.11 -3.72
C GLN A 291 -19.99 2.01 -2.20
N THR A 292 -20.17 3.17 -1.56
CA THR A 292 -20.28 3.29 -0.10
C THR A 292 -21.06 4.55 0.25
N GLU A 293 -21.49 4.67 1.48
CA GLU A 293 -22.23 5.83 1.97
C GLU A 293 -21.34 6.62 2.95
N LEU A 294 -21.48 7.94 2.95
CA LEU A 294 -20.76 8.84 3.84
C LEU A 294 -21.71 9.35 4.91
N TRP A 295 -21.34 9.17 6.17
CA TRP A 295 -22.16 9.50 7.33
C TRP A 295 -21.52 10.61 8.15
N LEU A 296 -22.31 11.64 8.44
CA LEU A 296 -21.92 12.81 9.23
C LEU A 296 -22.73 12.85 10.51
N GLU A 297 -22.08 13.16 11.63
CA GLU A 297 -22.76 13.42 12.90
C GLU A 297 -22.06 14.54 13.67
N THR A 298 -22.84 15.31 14.42
CA THR A 298 -22.34 16.35 15.31
C THR A 298 -22.75 16.08 16.74
N ALA A 299 -21.89 16.37 17.72
CA ALA A 299 -22.21 16.25 19.14
C ALA A 299 -23.01 17.45 19.67
N GLU A 300 -23.05 18.55 18.91
CA GLU A 300 -23.78 19.77 19.24
C GLU A 300 -24.40 20.38 17.97
N PRO A 301 -25.35 21.35 18.10
CA PRO A 301 -25.97 21.97 16.95
C PRO A 301 -24.98 22.83 16.15
N LEU A 302 -24.64 22.42 14.93
CA LEU A 302 -23.65 23.08 14.08
C LEU A 302 -24.14 23.28 12.65
N HIS A 303 -23.75 24.39 12.02
CA HIS A 303 -23.78 24.51 10.57
C HIS A 303 -22.58 23.78 10.00
N VAL A 304 -22.76 23.02 8.91
CA VAL A 304 -21.71 22.16 8.37
C VAL A 304 -21.56 22.32 6.87
N ARG A 305 -20.30 22.30 6.40
CA ARG A 305 -19.91 22.12 5.00
C ARG A 305 -18.96 20.94 4.90
N VAL A 306 -19.19 20.05 3.96
CA VAL A 306 -18.27 18.94 3.66
C VAL A 306 -17.69 19.14 2.26
N ILE A 307 -16.38 19.05 2.18
CA ILE A 307 -15.61 19.31 0.97
C ILE A 307 -14.80 18.07 0.65
N ASN A 308 -14.99 17.50 -0.55
CA ASN A 308 -14.10 16.48 -1.11
C ASN A 308 -12.91 17.17 -1.79
N LEU A 309 -11.69 16.76 -1.46
CA LEU A 309 -10.42 17.28 -1.94
C LEU A 309 -9.70 16.14 -2.69
N TYR A 310 -9.50 16.35 -3.98
CA TYR A 310 -8.95 15.33 -4.87
C TYR A 310 -7.43 15.45 -5.00
N GLY A 311 -6.75 14.30 -4.98
CA GLY A 311 -5.31 14.20 -5.19
C GLY A 311 -4.51 15.05 -4.20
N ASN A 312 -3.44 15.68 -4.68
CA ASN A 312 -2.65 16.63 -3.89
C ASN A 312 -3.15 18.09 -4.02
N GLY A 313 -4.47 18.27 -4.05
CA GLY A 313 -5.09 19.60 -4.06
C GLY A 313 -5.36 20.15 -5.45
N GLU A 314 -5.45 19.26 -6.44
CA GLU A 314 -5.67 19.58 -7.83
C GLU A 314 -7.14 19.96 -8.11
N GLY A 315 -8.07 19.44 -7.29
CA GLY A 315 -9.48 19.74 -7.38
C GLY A 315 -10.17 19.69 -6.03
N GLY A 316 -11.30 20.39 -5.91
CA GLY A 316 -12.13 20.37 -4.72
C GLY A 316 -13.60 20.55 -5.07
N LEU A 317 -14.46 19.83 -4.36
CA LEU A 317 -15.91 19.84 -4.56
C LEU A 317 -16.59 20.00 -3.21
N MET A 318 -17.46 21.00 -3.07
CA MET A 318 -18.38 21.05 -1.94
C MET A 318 -19.45 19.99 -2.19
N VAL A 319 -19.52 18.97 -1.33
CA VAL A 319 -20.42 17.83 -1.50
C VAL A 319 -21.65 17.91 -0.59
N TYR A 320 -21.60 18.73 0.47
CA TYR A 320 -22.71 18.87 1.39
C TYR A 320 -22.76 20.23 2.09
N SER A 321 -23.99 20.71 2.34
CA SER A 321 -24.31 21.87 3.17
C SER A 321 -25.53 21.59 4.03
N SER A 322 -25.47 21.99 5.30
CA SER A 322 -26.66 22.04 6.17
C SER A 322 -27.59 23.22 5.86
N GLY A 323 -27.28 24.05 4.86
CA GLY A 323 -28.02 25.27 4.54
C GLY A 323 -27.94 26.32 5.65
N GLU A 324 -29.06 27.00 5.87
CA GLU A 324 -29.26 27.95 6.98
C GLU A 324 -29.55 27.26 8.32
N GLU A 325 -29.89 25.98 8.30
CA GLU A 325 -30.19 25.23 9.51
C GLU A 325 -28.92 24.59 10.10
N ARG A 326 -29.00 24.30 11.40
CA ARG A 326 -27.97 23.54 12.11
C ARG A 326 -28.38 22.08 12.15
N LEU A 327 -27.41 21.19 11.97
CA LEU A 327 -27.65 19.78 12.20
C LEU A 327 -27.99 19.53 13.67
N PRO A 328 -29.03 18.72 13.95
CA PRO A 328 -29.32 18.34 15.32
C PRO A 328 -28.19 17.46 15.88
N PRO A 329 -27.88 17.57 17.18
CA PRO A 329 -26.85 16.76 17.80
C PRO A 329 -27.25 15.30 17.87
N HIS A 330 -26.26 14.41 17.81
CA HIS A 330 -26.40 12.96 17.94
C HIS A 330 -27.38 12.33 16.94
N HIS A 331 -27.46 12.92 15.76
CA HIS A 331 -28.31 12.44 14.67
C HIS A 331 -27.45 12.19 13.43
N PRO A 332 -27.06 10.93 13.17
CA PRO A 332 -26.32 10.57 11.96
C PRO A 332 -27.11 10.96 10.71
N VAL A 333 -26.49 11.72 9.82
CA VAL A 333 -27.04 12.13 8.53
C VAL A 333 -26.23 11.48 7.42
N SER A 334 -26.92 10.77 6.52
CA SER A 334 -26.31 10.31 5.27
C SER A 334 -26.10 11.48 4.33
N LEU A 335 -24.91 11.55 3.75
CA LEU A 335 -24.56 12.51 2.69
C LEU A 335 -24.82 11.94 1.29
N GLY A 336 -25.42 10.74 1.21
CA GLY A 336 -25.68 10.01 -0.03
C GLY A 336 -24.65 8.93 -0.35
N GLU A 337 -24.89 8.23 -1.46
CA GLU A 337 -23.96 7.23 -2.00
C GLU A 337 -22.81 7.88 -2.74
N PHE A 338 -21.60 7.43 -2.42
CA PHE A 338 -20.35 7.82 -3.04
C PHE A 338 -19.75 6.62 -3.77
N LYS A 339 -19.15 6.89 -4.92
CA LYS A 339 -18.31 5.93 -5.61
C LYS A 339 -16.87 6.39 -5.49
N ALA A 340 -16.03 5.58 -4.88
CA ALA A 340 -14.60 5.85 -4.80
C ALA A 340 -14.01 5.79 -6.22
N VAL A 341 -13.62 6.93 -6.78
CA VAL A 341 -13.07 7.00 -8.13
C VAL A 341 -11.75 7.75 -8.08
N ARG A 342 -10.72 7.16 -8.69
CA ARG A 342 -9.46 7.86 -8.89
C ARG A 342 -9.68 9.02 -9.86
N ALA A 343 -9.67 10.24 -9.30
CA ALA A 343 -9.84 11.50 -10.02
C ALA A 343 -8.50 12.21 -10.34
N SER A 344 -7.39 11.70 -9.79
CA SER A 344 -6.05 12.29 -9.84
C SER A 344 -4.99 11.19 -9.96
N GLU A 345 -3.78 11.56 -10.38
CA GLU A 345 -2.63 10.65 -10.31
C GLU A 345 -2.29 10.24 -8.89
N VAL A 346 -2.63 11.03 -7.88
CA VAL A 346 -2.48 10.64 -6.47
C VAL A 346 -3.73 9.88 -6.03
N PRO A 347 -3.65 8.56 -5.75
CA PRO A 347 -4.82 7.72 -5.43
C PRO A 347 -5.26 7.89 -3.97
N VAL A 348 -5.65 9.11 -3.61
CA VAL A 348 -6.16 9.48 -2.28
C VAL A 348 -7.42 10.31 -2.42
N GLU A 349 -8.43 9.97 -1.64
CA GLU A 349 -9.65 10.76 -1.47
C GLU A 349 -9.68 11.38 -0.08
N ARG A 350 -9.91 12.69 0.02
CA ARG A 350 -9.90 13.40 1.30
C ARG A 350 -11.16 14.24 1.48
N PHE A 351 -11.70 14.23 2.67
CA PHE A 351 -12.84 15.01 3.07
C PHE A 351 -12.44 15.96 4.18
N LEU A 352 -12.83 17.22 4.03
CA LEU A 352 -12.70 18.24 5.06
C LEU A 352 -14.10 18.69 5.47
N VAL A 353 -14.39 18.56 6.77
CA VAL A 353 -15.58 19.13 7.38
C VAL A 353 -15.22 20.48 7.98
N VAL A 354 -15.93 21.52 7.56
CA VAL A 354 -15.89 22.85 8.17
C VAL A 354 -17.22 23.07 8.85
N ALA A 355 -17.21 23.13 10.18
CA ALA A 355 -18.40 23.30 10.98
C ALA A 355 -18.27 24.47 11.95
N ALA A 356 -19.39 25.06 12.36
CA ALA A 356 -19.41 26.10 13.37
C ALA A 356 -20.80 26.29 14.01
N PRO A 357 -20.89 26.85 15.22
CA PRO A 357 -22.17 27.15 15.88
C PRO A 357 -22.99 28.25 15.20
N THR A 358 -22.35 29.11 14.39
CA THR A 358 -22.99 30.21 13.66
C THR A 358 -22.52 30.26 12.21
N MET A 359 -23.38 30.75 11.31
CA MET A 359 -23.03 30.96 9.89
C MET A 359 -21.83 31.90 9.72
N GLU A 360 -21.74 32.97 10.51
CA GLU A 360 -20.60 33.90 10.46
C GLU A 360 -19.27 33.21 10.77
N ALA A 361 -19.26 32.27 11.72
CA ALA A 361 -18.05 31.54 12.10
C ALA A 361 -17.56 30.57 11.01
N LEU A 362 -18.41 30.19 10.05
CA LEU A 362 -17.99 29.49 8.82
C LEU A 362 -17.22 30.40 7.85
N GLY A 363 -17.22 31.72 8.08
CA GLY A 363 -16.54 32.70 7.23
C GLY A 363 -16.98 32.58 5.78
N ARG A 364 -16.01 32.42 4.87
CA ARG A 364 -16.30 32.30 3.43
C ARG A 364 -17.08 31.04 3.03
N PHE A 365 -17.14 30.03 3.90
CA PHE A 365 -17.87 28.79 3.62
C PHE A 365 -19.37 28.94 3.90
N ALA A 366 -19.79 30.02 4.57
CA ALA A 366 -21.19 30.30 4.85
C ALA A 366 -22.05 30.36 3.57
N SER A 367 -21.53 31.00 2.50
CA SER A 367 -22.24 31.20 1.23
C SER A 367 -22.31 29.94 0.35
N LEU A 368 -21.70 28.83 0.75
CA LEU A 368 -21.72 27.60 -0.03
C LEU A 368 -22.97 26.79 0.34
N GLU A 369 -24.04 26.94 -0.44
CA GLU A 369 -25.33 26.29 -0.15
C GLU A 369 -25.56 25.02 -0.97
N THR A 370 -24.96 24.94 -2.16
CA THR A 370 -25.16 23.84 -3.10
C THR A 370 -23.83 23.27 -3.57
N THR A 371 -23.89 22.09 -4.18
CA THR A 371 -22.73 21.44 -4.78
C THR A 371 -22.06 22.37 -5.80
N CYS A 372 -20.80 22.71 -5.55
CA CYS A 372 -20.03 23.61 -6.39
C CYS A 372 -18.55 23.24 -6.38
N ARG A 373 -17.87 23.54 -7.49
CA ARG A 373 -16.43 23.34 -7.66
C ARG A 373 -15.67 24.46 -6.95
N LEU A 374 -14.69 24.08 -6.13
CA LEU A 374 -13.74 25.01 -5.54
C LEU A 374 -12.66 25.40 -6.56
N PRO A 375 -12.19 26.66 -6.57
CA PRO A 375 -10.98 27.03 -7.29
C PRO A 375 -9.80 26.16 -6.85
N ALA A 376 -8.94 25.76 -7.80
CA ALA A 376 -7.81 24.87 -7.52
C ALA A 376 -6.87 25.42 -6.43
N THR A 377 -6.67 26.74 -6.37
CA THR A 377 -5.86 27.39 -5.32
C THR A 377 -6.45 27.21 -3.92
N MET A 378 -7.78 27.21 -3.80
CA MET A 378 -8.48 26.94 -2.54
C MET A 378 -8.39 25.46 -2.17
N ALA A 379 -8.65 24.58 -3.14
CA ALA A 379 -8.56 23.14 -2.94
C ALA A 379 -7.16 22.74 -2.46
N SER A 380 -6.11 23.26 -3.10
CA SER A 380 -4.71 23.05 -2.70
C SER A 380 -4.42 23.54 -1.28
N ALA A 381 -4.87 24.76 -0.93
CA ALA A 381 -4.67 25.28 0.41
C ALA A 381 -5.41 24.46 1.49
N LEU A 382 -6.66 24.07 1.24
CA LEU A 382 -7.44 23.25 2.17
C LEU A 382 -6.84 21.84 2.30
N ASN A 383 -6.29 21.28 1.23
CA ASN A 383 -5.61 19.98 1.27
C ASN A 383 -4.33 20.03 2.12
N GLY A 384 -3.69 21.20 2.24
CA GLY A 384 -2.63 21.47 3.20
C GLY A 384 -3.10 21.81 4.62
N GLY A 385 -4.39 21.67 4.94
CA GLY A 385 -4.97 22.06 6.23
C GLY A 385 -5.02 23.59 6.45
N GLN A 386 -4.84 24.38 5.40
CA GLN A 386 -4.81 25.85 5.46
C GLN A 386 -6.17 26.43 5.05
N GLN A 387 -6.35 27.74 5.28
CA GLN A 387 -7.55 28.49 4.90
C GLN A 387 -8.89 28.01 5.51
N VAL A 388 -8.85 27.07 6.46
CA VAL A 388 -9.97 26.82 7.37
C VAL A 388 -10.16 28.07 8.25
N PRO A 389 -11.38 28.61 8.40
CA PRO A 389 -11.61 29.79 9.23
C PRO A 389 -11.21 29.48 10.68
N ARG A 390 -10.45 30.38 11.30
CA ARG A 390 -10.01 30.19 12.71
C ARG A 390 -11.17 29.96 13.66
N ALA A 391 -12.30 30.62 13.42
CA ALA A 391 -13.52 30.45 14.20
C ALA A 391 -14.19 29.08 14.00
N SER A 392 -13.94 28.36 12.90
CA SER A 392 -14.44 27.00 12.67
C SER A 392 -13.47 25.91 13.15
N MET A 393 -12.19 26.22 13.35
CA MET A 393 -11.15 25.23 13.69
C MET A 393 -11.51 24.29 14.85
N PRO A 394 -12.15 24.74 15.95
CA PRO A 394 -12.54 23.83 17.04
C PRO A 394 -13.55 22.75 16.65
N TRP A 395 -14.20 22.88 15.49
CA TRP A 395 -15.21 21.97 14.95
C TRP A 395 -14.83 21.42 13.58
N ALA A 396 -13.69 21.83 13.02
CA ALA A 396 -13.21 21.30 11.76
C ALA A 396 -12.56 19.93 11.98
N MET A 397 -12.73 19.03 11.02
CA MET A 397 -12.08 17.72 11.02
C MET A 397 -11.81 17.24 9.60
N GLY A 398 -10.79 16.41 9.41
CA GLY A 398 -10.48 15.77 8.13
C GLY A 398 -10.53 14.26 8.22
N MET A 399 -10.96 13.64 7.13
CA MET A 399 -10.92 12.20 6.92
C MET A 399 -10.33 11.93 5.55
N ASP A 400 -9.52 10.90 5.41
CA ASP A 400 -8.93 10.53 4.14
C ASP A 400 -8.90 9.02 3.95
N TYR A 401 -8.80 8.59 2.70
CA TYR A 401 -8.84 7.20 2.30
C TYR A 401 -7.87 6.98 1.14
N ARG A 402 -6.97 6.02 1.29
CA ARG A 402 -6.15 5.56 0.16
C ARG A 402 -7.00 4.70 -0.76
N LEU A 403 -6.95 4.99 -2.06
CA LEU A 403 -7.61 4.19 -3.10
C LEU A 403 -6.69 3.03 -3.50
N MET A 404 -7.21 1.80 -3.39
CA MET A 404 -6.50 0.57 -3.75
C MET A 404 -7.05 -0.03 -5.04
N SER A 405 -6.20 -0.76 -5.74
CA SER A 405 -6.53 -1.52 -6.95
C SER A 405 -5.76 -2.84 -6.99
N GLY A 406 -6.05 -3.68 -7.99
CA GLY A 406 -5.41 -4.98 -8.17
C GLY A 406 -6.07 -6.11 -7.38
N GLU A 407 -5.31 -7.16 -7.04
CA GLU A 407 -5.81 -8.40 -6.42
C GLU A 407 -6.58 -8.14 -5.11
N ALA A 408 -6.16 -7.16 -4.30
CA ALA A 408 -6.86 -6.81 -3.08
C ALA A 408 -8.30 -6.29 -3.31
N CYS A 409 -8.61 -5.86 -4.54
CA CYS A 409 -9.87 -5.25 -4.96
C CYS A 409 -10.52 -6.00 -6.14
N GLU A 410 -10.23 -7.29 -6.31
CA GLU A 410 -10.71 -8.08 -7.46
C GLU A 410 -12.24 -8.18 -7.55
N ASP A 411 -12.93 -8.09 -6.42
CA ASP A 411 -14.41 -8.11 -6.33
C ASP A 411 -15.06 -6.78 -6.76
N VAL A 412 -14.26 -5.73 -6.99
CA VAL A 412 -14.74 -4.40 -7.35
C VAL A 412 -14.30 -4.07 -8.77
N ALA A 413 -15.29 -3.89 -9.65
CA ALA A 413 -15.04 -3.43 -11.01
C ALA A 413 -14.64 -1.95 -10.99
N ALA A 414 -13.35 -1.67 -11.17
CA ALA A 414 -12.84 -0.31 -11.29
C ALA A 414 -13.48 0.38 -12.51
N PRO A 415 -14.13 1.55 -12.32
CA PRO A 415 -14.56 2.35 -13.45
C PRO A 415 -13.34 2.87 -14.23
N PRO A 416 -13.53 3.36 -15.47
CA PRO A 416 -12.51 4.16 -16.12
C PRO A 416 -12.07 5.28 -15.18
N ALA A 417 -10.75 5.50 -15.07
CA ALA A 417 -10.22 6.63 -14.34
C ALA A 417 -10.94 7.90 -14.81
N GLN A 418 -11.51 8.64 -13.87
CA GLN A 418 -12.08 9.94 -14.18
C GLN A 418 -10.97 10.96 -14.04
N ASP A 419 -10.91 11.93 -14.94
CA ASP A 419 -10.02 13.06 -14.75
C ASP A 419 -10.77 14.18 -14.05
N LEU A 420 -10.03 15.20 -13.60
CA LEU A 420 -10.63 16.37 -12.96
C LEU A 420 -11.50 17.20 -13.93
N SER A 421 -11.53 16.89 -15.22
CA SER A 421 -12.44 17.55 -16.18
C SER A 421 -13.91 17.31 -15.82
N MET A 422 -14.22 16.23 -15.10
CA MET A 422 -15.55 15.98 -14.56
C MET A 422 -16.06 17.14 -13.67
N LEU A 423 -15.14 17.87 -13.04
CA LEU A 423 -15.48 19.01 -12.20
C LEU A 423 -15.78 20.26 -13.02
N GLU A 424 -15.29 20.37 -14.27
CA GLU A 424 -15.46 21.56 -15.11
C GLU A 424 -16.92 21.81 -15.52
N GLY A 425 -17.73 20.75 -15.57
CA GLY A 425 -19.17 20.85 -15.82
C GLY A 425 -19.99 21.39 -14.63
N LEU A 426 -19.37 21.56 -13.46
CA LEU A 426 -20.05 22.00 -12.24
C LEU A 426 -19.91 23.52 -12.03
N PRO A 427 -20.90 24.16 -11.38
CA PRO A 427 -20.83 25.60 -11.09
C PRO A 427 -19.64 25.92 -10.18
N SER A 428 -19.00 27.06 -10.41
CA SER A 428 -17.98 27.59 -9.49
C SER A 428 -18.62 28.00 -8.17
N CYS A 429 -17.94 27.75 -7.05
CA CYS A 429 -18.39 28.24 -5.75
C CYS A 429 -18.36 29.78 -5.63
N TRP A 430 -17.58 30.47 -6.47
CA TRP A 430 -17.46 31.93 -6.54
C TRP A 430 -17.26 32.43 -7.97
#